data_AF-A0A645B291-F1
#
_entry.id   AF-A0A645B291-F1
#
_cell.length_a   1.000
_cell.length_b   1.000
_cell.length_c   1.000
_cell.angle_alpha   90.00
_cell.angle_beta   90.00
_cell.angle_gamma   90.00
#
_symmetry.space_group_name_H-M   'P 1'
#
loop_
_entity.id
_entity.type
_entity.pdbx_description
1 polymer ?
#
loop_
_entity_poly.entity_id
_entity_poly.type
_entity_poly.pdbx_seq_one_letter_code
_entity_poly.pdbx_strand_id
1 'polypeptide(L)' 'MVAALRAAGYRRVAIASFLLAPGVFHDRLRSAGADLVSEPIGDHPLVIATIVDRYRQAVADDDDRIWAGADRQGAIA' A
#
# COMPACT_ATOMS: atom_id res chain seq x y z
N MET A 1 -12.64 15.23 -6.04
CA MET A 1 -12.06 14.13 -6.84
C MET A 1 -13.01 13.71 -7.97
N VAL A 2 -14.16 13.08 -7.71
CA VAL A 2 -15.13 12.75 -8.78
C VAL A 2 -15.92 13.97 -9.26
N ALA A 3 -16.45 14.79 -8.34
CA ALA A 3 -17.22 15.99 -8.70
C ALA A 3 -16.44 16.97 -9.59
N ALA A 4 -15.13 17.12 -9.37
CA ALA A 4 -14.26 17.94 -10.21
C ALA A 4 -14.14 17.38 -11.64
N LEU A 5 -13.98 16.06 -11.79
CA LEU A 5 -13.97 15.41 -13.11
C LEU A 5 -15.33 15.57 -13.81
N ARG A 6 -16.44 15.50 -13.08
CA ARG A 6 -17.78 15.77 -13.63
C ARG A 6 -17.90 17.22 -14.10
N ALA A 7 -17.46 18.19 -13.28
CA ALA A 7 -17.48 19.60 -13.63
C ALA A 7 -16.60 19.91 -14.86
N ALA A 8 -15.50 19.17 -15.03
CA ALA A 8 -14.65 19.23 -16.21
C ALA A 8 -15.23 18.52 -17.46
N GLY A 9 -16.46 17.99 -17.39
CA GLY A 9 -17.17 17.39 -18.52
C GLY A 9 -16.91 15.89 -18.75
N TYR A 10 -16.17 15.21 -17.86
CA TYR A 10 -15.95 13.77 -17.99
C TYR A 10 -17.24 12.98 -17.69
N ARG A 11 -17.73 12.28 -18.71
CA ARG A 11 -19.00 11.52 -18.64
C ARG A 11 -18.86 10.13 -18.02
N ARG A 12 -17.64 9.58 -17.96
CA ARG A 12 -17.35 8.29 -17.33
C ARG A 12 -16.17 8.44 -16.38
N VAL A 13 -16.36 8.07 -15.12
CA VAL A 13 -15.38 8.16 -14.04
C VAL A 13 -15.38 6.83 -13.29
N ALA A 14 -14.22 6.20 -13.20
CA ALA A 14 -14.03 4.98 -12.42
C ALA A 14 -13.05 5.24 -11.26
N ILE A 15 -13.21 4.51 -10.16
CA ILE A 15 -12.28 4.48 -9.03
C ILE A 15 -11.61 3.11 -8.97
N ALA A 16 -10.28 3.10 -9.01
CA ALA A 16 -9.48 1.93 -8.69
C ALA A 16 -9.20 1.92 -7.18
N SER A 17 -9.76 0.94 -6.47
CA SER A 17 -9.63 0.79 -5.02
C SER A 17 -8.26 0.22 -4.65
N PHE A 18 -7.36 1.07 -4.15
CA PHE A 18 -6.07 0.64 -3.61
C PHE A 18 -6.20 0.20 -2.15
N LEU A 19 -7.00 -0.84 -1.92
CA LEU A 19 -7.32 -1.39 -0.60
C LEU A 19 -7.03 -2.88 -0.58
N LEU A 20 -6.61 -3.41 0.57
CA LEU A 20 -6.31 -4.84 0.74
C LEU A 20 -7.51 -5.68 1.17
N ALA A 21 -8.59 -5.06 1.63
CA ALA A 21 -9.77 -5.76 2.10
C ALA A 21 -11.03 -4.90 1.96
N PRO A 22 -12.22 -5.53 1.96
CA PRO A 22 -13.49 -4.82 2.14
C PRO A 22 -13.56 -4.11 3.50
N GLY A 23 -14.42 -3.11 3.60
CA GLY A 23 -14.69 -2.41 4.85
C GLY A 23 -15.13 -0.96 4.64
N VAL A 24 -15.20 -0.19 5.74
CA VAL A 24 -15.79 1.16 5.76
C VAL A 24 -15.18 2.10 4.70
N PHE A 25 -13.88 2.01 4.44
CA PHE A 25 -13.24 2.82 3.40
C PHE A 25 -13.68 2.42 2.00
N HIS A 26 -13.76 1.12 1.72
CA HIS A 26 -14.23 0.60 0.43
C HIS A 26 -15.70 0.98 0.19
N ASP A 27 -16.54 0.85 1.21
CA ASP A 27 -17.96 1.18 1.11
C ASP A 27 -18.21 2.66 0.80
N ARG A 28 -17.42 3.55 1.41
CA ARG A 28 -17.50 4.99 1.13
C ARG A 28 -17.18 5.33 -0.34
N LEU A 29 -16.30 4.57 -1.01
CA LEU A 29 -16.00 4.79 -2.43
C LEU A 29 -17.23 4.59 -3.32
N ARG A 30 -18.13 3.67 -2.96
CA ARG A 30 -19.37 3.44 -3.71
C ARG A 30 -20.30 4.66 -3.68
N SER A 31 -20.24 5.46 -2.62
CA SER A 31 -20.99 6.73 -2.52
C SER A 31 -20.30 7.95 -3.15
N ALA A 32 -19.10 7.79 -3.74
CA ALA A 32 -18.31 8.92 -4.25
C ALA A 32 -18.81 9.50 -5.58
N GLY A 33 -19.84 8.92 -6.20
CA GLY A 33 -20.45 9.37 -7.46
C GLY A 33 -19.72 8.93 -8.73
N ALA A 34 -18.80 7.97 -8.62
CA ALA A 34 -18.17 7.32 -9.76
C ALA A 34 -19.14 6.32 -10.40
N ASP A 35 -18.98 6.07 -11.70
CA ASP A 35 -19.78 5.08 -12.43
C ASP A 35 -19.36 3.65 -12.08
N LEU A 36 -18.08 3.46 -11.75
CA LEU A 36 -17.50 2.17 -11.40
C LEU A 36 -16.54 2.34 -10.23
N VAL A 37 -16.54 1.36 -9.33
CA VAL A 37 -15.56 1.21 -8.25
C VAL A 37 -15.06 -0.21 -8.33
N SER A 38 -13.74 -0.39 -8.45
CA SER A 38 -13.18 -1.74 -8.45
C SER A 38 -13.33 -2.39 -7.07
N GLU A 39 -13.33 -3.72 -7.04
CA GLU A 39 -13.10 -4.46 -5.80
C GLU A 39 -11.70 -4.12 -5.23
N PRO A 40 -11.48 -4.33 -3.92
CA PRO A 40 -10.16 -4.22 -3.32
C PRO A 40 -9.18 -5.17 -4.02
N ILE A 41 -7.89 -4.83 -3.99
CA ILE A 41 -6.83 -5.67 -4.56
C ILE A 41 -6.77 -7.02 -3.85
N GLY A 42 -7.08 -7.05 -2.56
CA GLY A 42 -7.14 -8.29 -1.81
C GLY A 42 -5.76 -8.94 -1.66
N ASP A 43 -5.77 -10.26 -1.76
CA ASP A 43 -4.63 -11.17 -1.68
C ASP A 43 -3.99 -11.44 -3.04
N HIS A 44 -4.07 -10.50 -3.98
CA HIS A 44 -3.48 -10.64 -5.31
C HIS A 44 -2.01 -11.12 -5.21
N PRO A 45 -1.56 -12.11 -6.01
CA PRO A 45 -0.23 -12.72 -5.85
C PRO A 45 0.95 -11.73 -5.83
N LEU A 46 0.86 -10.64 -6.60
CA LEU A 46 1.87 -9.58 -6.60
C LEU A 46 1.95 -8.80 -5.27
N VAL A 47 0.83 -8.64 -4.56
CA VAL A 47 0.83 -8.03 -3.22
C VAL A 47 1.55 -8.94 -2.24
N ILE A 48 1.24 -10.24 -2.27
CA ILE A 48 1.89 -11.23 -1.42
C ILE A 48 3.40 -11.25 -1.68
N ALA A 49 3.82 -11.32 -2.95
CA ALA A 49 5.24 -11.28 -3.32
C ALA A 49 5.92 -10.01 -2.79
N THR A 50 5.28 -8.86 -2.97
CA THR A 50 5.80 -7.57 -2.48
C THR A 50 5.96 -7.56 -0.95
N ILE A 51 4.98 -8.07 -0.20
CA ILE A 51 5.04 -8.17 1.26
C ILE A 51 6.22 -9.05 1.69
N VAL A 52 6.37 -10.22 1.08
CA VAL A 52 7.46 -11.16 1.38
C VAL A 52 8.82 -10.51 1.10
N ASP A 53 8.96 -9.82 -0.03
CA ASP A 53 10.21 -9.14 -0.39
C ASP A 53 10.54 -8.02 0.60
N ARG A 54 9.55 -7.20 0.99
CA ARG A 54 9.74 -6.14 2.01
C ARG A 54 10.14 -6.72 3.36
N TYR A 55 9.55 -7.84 3.76
CA TYR A 55 9.88 -8.51 5.01
C TYR A 55 11.32 -9.00 5.01
N ARG A 56 11.74 -9.68 3.93
CA ARG A 56 13.14 -10.15 3.78
C ARG A 56 14.14 -8.99 3.82
N GLN A 57 13.82 -7.88 3.14
CA GLN A 57 14.64 -6.66 3.20
C GLN A 57 14.76 -6.13 4.62
N ALA A 58 13.65 -6.01 5.34
CA ALA A 58 13.66 -5.50 6.70
C ALA A 58 14.48 -6.37 7.67
N VAL A 59 14.44 -7.70 7.51
CA VAL A 59 15.26 -8.62 8.33
C VAL A 59 16.74 -8.48 8.02
N ALA A 60 17.12 -8.40 6.73
CA ALA A 60 18.51 -8.21 6.34
C ALA A 60 19.07 -6.87 6.85
N ASP A 61 18.27 -5.79 6.73
CA ASP A 61 18.64 -4.47 7.24
C ASP A 61 18.79 -4.46 8.78
N ASP A 62 17.96 -5.21 9.51
CA ASP A 62 18.06 -5.31 10.97
C ASP A 62 19.31 -6.08 11.40
N ASP A 63 19.62 -7.20 10.73
CA ASP A 63 20.88 -7.92 10.93
C ASP A 63 22.07 -6.98 10.70
N ASP A 64 22.10 -6.25 9.58
CA ASP A 64 23.15 -5.26 9.30
C ASP A 64 23.27 -4.18 10.39
N ARG A 65 22.15 -3.72 10.96
CA ARG A 65 22.14 -2.75 12.06
C ARG A 65 22.63 -3.33 13.39
N ILE A 66 22.33 -4.59 13.67
CA ILE A 66 22.80 -5.30 14.87
C ILE A 66 24.33 -5.44 14.82
N TRP A 67 24.86 -5.90 13.68
CA TRP A 67 26.30 -6.06 13.49
C TRP A 67 27.04 -4.70 13.48
N ALA A 68 26.50 -3.69 12.79
CA ALA A 68 27.07 -2.33 12.82
C ALA A 68 27.02 -1.68 14.22
N GLY A 69 26.11 -2.12 15.10
CA GLY A 69 26.04 -1.70 16.50
C GLY A 69 27.11 -2.34 17.37
N ALA A 70 27.38 -3.64 17.16
CA ALA A 70 28.36 -4.42 17.92
C ALA A 70 29.81 -3.92 17.72
N ASP A 71 30.13 -3.42 16.53
CA ASP A 71 31.47 -2.91 16.19
C ASP A 71 31.90 -1.65 16.98
N ARG A 72 30.94 -0.93 17.60
CA ARG A 72 31.24 0.28 18.39
C ARG A 72 31.54 0.04 19.88
N GLN A 73 31.32 -1.16 20.40
CA GLN A 73 31.64 -1.50 21.81
C GLN A 73 33.03 -2.15 21.99
N GLY A 74 33.73 -2.50 20.92
CA GLY A 74 35.03 -3.20 20.97
C GLY A 74 36.28 -2.31 21.08
N ALA A 75 36.15 -0.98 21.04
CA ALA A 75 37.28 -0.05 21.07
C ALA A 75 37.55 0.49 22.49
N ILE A 76 37.87 -0.40 23.44
CA ILE A 76 38.65 -0.06 24.64
C ILE A 76 39.73 -1.12 24.87
N ALA A 77 40.87 -0.91 24.21
CA ALA A 77 42.15 -1.52 24.57
C ALA A 77 43.24 -0.46 24.45
#